data_AF-A0A535S0K7-F1
#
_entry.id   AF-A0A535S0K7-F1
#
_cell.length_a   1.000
_cell.length_b   1.000
_cell.length_c   1.000
_cell.angle_alpha   90.00
_cell.angle_beta   90.00
_cell.angle_gamma   90.00
#
_symmetry.space_group_name_H-M   'P 1'
#
loop_
_entity.id
_entity.type
_entity.pdbx_description
1 polymer ?
#
loop_
_entity_poly.entity_id
_entity_poly.type
_entity_poly.pdbx_seq_one_letter_code
_entity_poly.pdbx_strand_id
1 'polypeptide(L)'
;MEERPLEKNDRRDFLKLTALATGAALLPLRAHAQSGAVTRPALPGNDPRWGKTWDAALAVLAGNVKTVPRYDHPVLMEGSVYPGIWQECGPHEGLVYGTLAGYVATADGAPTPLQIARNNHMAFFALQRPVGHESAGQLPAAIKMSDVGYGQIQMVVPIAATAWELSQLTGDDELLVTAYTACSRWDAWLREYRDTRKTGLVEGFCTYDTGHDNSPRWAGIPNRCPDGDARKCPPIATMPRLCPDLSATVFGARMALADMATALGKGDE
;
A
#
# COMPACT_ATOMS: atom_id res chain seq x y z
N MET A 1 -41.27 19.79 32.90
CA MET A 1 -41.66 20.70 31.81
C MET A 1 -40.37 21.29 31.27
N GLU A 2 -39.72 20.77 30.23
CA GLU A 2 -40.10 19.79 29.22
C GLU A 2 -38.77 19.27 28.63
N GLU A 3 -38.57 17.95 28.62
CA GLU A 3 -37.46 17.31 27.92
C GLU A 3 -37.71 17.42 26.41
N ARG A 4 -36.75 17.97 25.67
CA ARG A 4 -36.76 17.93 24.20
C ARG A 4 -36.06 16.63 23.73
N PRO A 5 -36.71 15.77 22.93
CA PRO A 5 -36.11 14.53 22.48
C PRO A 5 -35.06 14.78 21.38
N LEU A 6 -33.96 14.01 21.44
CA LEU A 6 -33.01 13.84 20.36
C LEU A 6 -33.69 13.09 19.20
N GLU A 7 -33.85 13.75 18.06
CA GLU A 7 -34.31 13.14 16.81
C GLU A 7 -33.35 12.03 16.36
N LYS A 8 -33.93 10.87 16.05
CA LYS A 8 -33.25 9.73 15.44
C LYS A 8 -33.00 10.05 13.97
N ASN A 9 -31.74 10.22 13.58
CA ASN A 9 -31.37 10.27 12.16
C ASN A 9 -31.65 8.91 11.51
N ASP A 10 -32.58 8.92 10.55
CA ASP A 10 -33.04 7.78 9.79
C ASP A 10 -32.02 7.41 8.70
N ARG A 11 -31.85 6.11 8.44
CA ARG A 11 -30.82 5.52 7.54
C ARG A 11 -31.07 5.80 6.04
N ARG A 12 -31.84 6.84 5.70
CA ARG A 12 -32.33 7.13 4.34
C ARG A 12 -31.87 8.48 3.77
N ASP A 13 -31.14 9.29 4.53
CA ASP A 13 -30.64 10.59 4.06
C ASP A 13 -29.26 10.54 3.37
N PHE A 14 -28.66 9.35 3.22
CA PHE A 14 -27.34 9.17 2.58
C PHE A 14 -27.39 9.15 1.04
N LEU A 15 -28.57 9.29 0.42
CA LEU A 15 -28.77 9.09 -1.04
C LEU A 15 -29.11 10.36 -1.84
N LYS A 16 -28.85 11.56 -1.31
CA LYS A 16 -29.21 12.83 -1.99
C LYS A 16 -28.07 13.85 -2.16
N LEU A 17 -26.82 13.40 -2.31
CA LEU A 17 -25.68 14.30 -2.58
C LEU A 17 -24.86 13.99 -3.84
N THR A 18 -25.46 13.32 -4.82
CA THR A 18 -24.87 13.14 -6.16
C THR A 18 -25.84 13.57 -7.24
N ALA A 19 -26.02 14.88 -7.38
CA ALA A 19 -26.54 15.49 -8.60
C ALA A 19 -26.10 16.95 -8.61
N LEU A 20 -24.99 17.26 -9.29
CA LEU A 20 -24.71 18.53 -9.99
C LEU A 20 -23.24 18.57 -10.45
N ALA A 21 -22.98 18.05 -11.65
CA ALA A 21 -21.92 18.54 -12.57
C ALA A 21 -22.07 17.82 -13.93
N THR A 22 -23.23 17.99 -14.57
CA THR A 22 -23.41 17.71 -16.00
C THR A 22 -22.98 18.93 -16.81
N GLY A 23 -22.00 18.80 -17.71
CA GLY A 23 -21.74 19.83 -18.72
C GLY A 23 -20.36 19.84 -19.36
N ALA A 24 -19.97 18.76 -20.05
CA ALA A 24 -18.95 18.85 -21.11
C ALA A 24 -19.33 17.91 -22.25
N ALA A 25 -19.30 18.44 -23.47
CA ALA A 25 -19.87 17.86 -24.68
C ALA A 25 -19.30 16.46 -25.02
N LEU A 26 -20.22 15.53 -25.32
CA LEU A 26 -19.90 14.22 -25.88
C LEU A 26 -19.57 14.37 -27.37
N LEU A 27 -18.28 14.35 -27.71
CA LEU A 27 -17.83 13.99 -29.06
C LEU A 27 -17.60 12.47 -29.11
N PRO A 28 -18.06 11.76 -30.15
CA PRO A 28 -17.81 10.33 -30.25
C PRO A 28 -16.36 10.12 -30.70
N LEU A 29 -15.45 9.87 -29.76
CA LEU A 29 -14.15 9.27 -30.06
C LEU A 29 -14.39 7.84 -30.53
N ARG A 30 -14.48 7.65 -31.85
CA ARG A 30 -14.26 6.34 -32.48
C ARG A 30 -12.77 6.03 -32.41
N ALA A 31 -12.31 5.56 -31.25
CA ALA A 31 -11.02 4.90 -31.16
C ALA A 31 -11.15 3.52 -31.81
N HIS A 32 -10.51 3.34 -32.98
CA HIS A 32 -10.20 2.02 -33.49
C HIS A 32 -9.11 1.43 -32.60
N ALA A 33 -9.49 0.79 -31.49
CA ALA A 33 -8.61 -0.12 -30.80
C ALA A 33 -8.50 -1.39 -31.67
N GLN A 34 -7.36 -1.59 -32.32
CA GLN A 34 -7.01 -2.93 -32.78
C GLN A 34 -6.98 -3.83 -31.55
N SER A 35 -7.94 -4.74 -31.45
CA SER A 35 -8.00 -5.72 -30.37
C SER A 35 -6.87 -6.72 -30.58
N GLY A 36 -5.70 -6.43 -30.03
CA GLY A 36 -4.85 -7.51 -29.53
C GLY A 36 -5.75 -8.32 -28.60
N ALA A 37 -6.04 -9.58 -28.96
CA ALA A 37 -6.99 -10.39 -28.22
C ALA A 37 -6.44 -10.59 -26.81
N VAL A 38 -6.96 -9.82 -25.85
CA VAL A 38 -6.68 -10.01 -24.43
C VAL A 38 -7.17 -11.41 -24.09
N THR A 39 -6.26 -12.26 -23.61
CA THR A 39 -6.61 -13.59 -23.10
C THR A 39 -7.69 -13.42 -22.04
N ARG A 40 -8.82 -14.13 -22.15
CA ARG A 40 -9.87 -14.11 -21.12
C ARG A 40 -9.67 -15.32 -20.20
N PRO A 41 -9.73 -15.16 -18.87
CA PRO A 41 -9.69 -16.30 -17.98
C PRO A 41 -10.97 -17.13 -18.17
N ALA A 42 -10.88 -18.43 -17.89
CA ALA A 42 -12.07 -19.27 -17.78
C ALA A 42 -12.85 -18.84 -16.52
N LEU A 43 -14.00 -18.20 -16.71
CA LEU A 43 -14.86 -17.76 -15.60
C LEU A 43 -15.74 -18.94 -15.11
N PRO A 44 -16.06 -19.02 -13.80
CA PRO A 44 -16.97 -20.03 -13.27
C PRO A 44 -18.37 -19.91 -13.90
N GLY A 45 -18.70 -20.85 -14.79
CA GLY A 45 -19.95 -20.86 -15.53
C GLY A 45 -20.01 -19.82 -16.66
N ASN A 46 -21.07 -19.89 -17.46
CA ASN A 46 -21.24 -19.05 -18.66
C ASN A 46 -22.11 -17.80 -18.39
N ASP A 47 -22.22 -17.33 -17.14
CA ASP A 47 -23.03 -16.14 -16.82
C ASP A 47 -22.33 -14.87 -17.34
N PRO A 48 -22.90 -14.15 -18.33
CA PRO A 48 -22.28 -12.95 -18.91
C PRO A 48 -22.03 -11.82 -17.89
N ARG A 49 -22.73 -11.83 -16.74
CA ARG A 49 -22.54 -10.84 -15.68
C ARG A 49 -21.13 -10.92 -15.09
N TRP A 50 -20.55 -12.12 -14.95
CA TRP A 50 -19.18 -12.26 -14.46
C TRP A 50 -18.16 -11.65 -15.40
N GLY A 51 -18.33 -11.84 -16.71
CA GLY A 51 -17.47 -11.22 -17.72
C GLY A 51 -17.52 -9.70 -17.65
N LYS A 52 -18.72 -9.13 -17.54
CA LYS A 52 -18.89 -7.67 -17.41
C LYS A 52 -18.25 -7.13 -16.13
N THR A 53 -18.42 -7.82 -14.99
CA THR A 53 -17.81 -7.40 -13.73
C THR A 53 -16.28 -7.50 -13.78
N TRP A 54 -15.75 -8.56 -14.37
CA TRP A 54 -14.31 -8.75 -14.59
C TRP A 54 -13.71 -7.62 -15.44
N ASP A 55 -14.30 -7.37 -16.61
CA ASP A 55 -13.85 -6.33 -17.54
C ASP A 55 -13.90 -4.93 -16.86
N ALA A 56 -14.95 -4.66 -16.07
CA ALA A 56 -15.07 -3.43 -15.30
C ALA A 56 -14.01 -3.31 -14.20
N ALA A 57 -13.69 -4.39 -13.48
CA ALA A 57 -12.68 -4.38 -12.43
C ALA A 57 -11.28 -4.08 -13.00
N LEU A 58 -10.92 -4.71 -14.13
CA LEU A 58 -9.65 -4.43 -14.80
C LEU A 58 -9.56 -2.99 -15.30
N ALA A 59 -10.65 -2.45 -15.85
CA ALA A 59 -10.70 -1.06 -16.29
C ALA A 59 -10.52 -0.08 -15.13
N VAL A 60 -11.11 -0.37 -13.95
CA VAL A 60 -10.92 0.44 -12.73
C VAL A 60 -9.47 0.41 -12.26
N LEU A 61 -8.86 -0.78 -12.19
CA LEU A 61 -7.45 -0.92 -11.80
C LEU A 61 -6.52 -0.16 -12.75
N ALA A 62 -6.71 -0.31 -14.07
CA ALA A 62 -5.94 0.43 -15.06
C ALA A 62 -6.12 1.95 -14.94
N GLY A 63 -7.35 2.42 -14.64
CA GLY A 63 -7.65 3.83 -14.42
C GLY A 63 -7.04 4.43 -13.14
N ASN A 64 -6.57 3.59 -12.21
CA ASN A 64 -5.88 4.01 -11.00
C ASN A 64 -4.37 4.16 -11.16
N VAL A 65 -3.80 3.81 -12.32
CA VAL A 65 -2.39 4.02 -12.60
C VAL A 65 -2.10 5.51 -12.79
N LYS A 66 -1.33 6.10 -11.87
CA LYS A 66 -1.03 7.54 -11.84
C LYS A 66 0.38 7.80 -11.32
N THR A 67 0.93 8.97 -11.64
CA THR A 67 2.20 9.43 -11.08
C THR A 67 1.95 10.25 -9.81
N VAL A 68 2.75 10.00 -8.76
CA VAL A 68 2.77 10.79 -7.53
C VAL A 68 3.90 11.83 -7.57
N PRO A 69 3.78 13.02 -6.95
CA PRO A 69 4.73 14.12 -7.21
C PRO A 69 6.19 13.93 -6.75
N ARG A 70 6.50 12.88 -5.98
CA ARG A 70 7.86 12.62 -5.42
C ARG A 70 8.49 11.34 -5.99
N TYR A 71 7.88 10.75 -7.02
CA TYR A 71 8.39 9.56 -7.67
C TYR A 71 7.94 9.58 -9.13
N ASP A 72 8.91 9.62 -10.04
CA ASP A 72 8.66 9.98 -11.45
C ASP A 72 8.05 8.85 -12.27
N HIS A 73 7.96 7.64 -11.71
CA HIS A 73 7.34 6.50 -12.38
C HIS A 73 5.90 6.30 -11.90
N PRO A 74 4.98 5.92 -12.80
CA PRO A 74 3.59 5.69 -12.44
C PRO A 74 3.45 4.47 -11.53
N VAL A 75 2.54 4.59 -10.58
CA VAL A 75 2.17 3.57 -9.59
C VAL A 75 0.68 3.28 -9.69
N LEU A 76 0.27 2.09 -9.26
CA LEU A 76 -1.13 1.78 -9.03
C LEU A 76 -1.55 2.42 -7.70
N MET A 77 -2.44 3.41 -7.77
CA MET A 77 -3.07 3.97 -6.57
C MET A 77 -4.22 3.09 -6.08
N GLU A 78 -4.48 3.14 -4.78
CA GLU A 78 -5.65 2.48 -4.16
C GLU A 78 -6.96 2.97 -4.80
N GLY A 79 -7.02 4.27 -5.12
CA GLY A 79 -8.13 4.92 -5.81
C GLY A 79 -9.17 5.51 -4.85
N SER A 80 -10.39 5.73 -5.34
CA SER A 80 -11.47 6.35 -4.57
C SER A 80 -11.01 7.69 -3.92
N VAL A 81 -11.23 7.85 -2.61
CA VAL A 81 -10.87 9.03 -1.82
C VAL A 81 -9.43 9.02 -1.29
N TYR A 82 -8.61 8.04 -1.67
CA TYR A 82 -7.22 7.87 -1.21
C TYR A 82 -6.22 8.19 -2.33
N PRO A 83 -5.90 9.49 -2.55
CA PRO A 83 -5.00 9.91 -3.62
C PRO A 83 -3.53 9.65 -3.25
N GLY A 84 -3.08 8.41 -3.39
CA GLY A 84 -1.72 7.98 -3.02
C GLY A 84 -1.55 6.47 -3.05
N ILE A 85 -0.42 6.03 -2.49
CA ILE A 85 -0.15 4.64 -2.14
C ILE A 85 0.25 4.56 -0.66
N TRP A 86 -0.21 3.52 0.04
CA TRP A 86 0.11 3.26 1.43
C TRP A 86 0.98 2.02 1.56
N GLN A 87 1.94 2.03 2.48
CA GLN A 87 2.89 0.93 2.63
C GLN A 87 2.18 -0.39 2.97
N GLU A 88 1.08 -0.31 3.72
CA GLU A 88 0.32 -1.47 4.18
C GLU A 88 -0.29 -2.32 3.06
N CYS A 89 -0.61 -1.70 1.91
CA CYS A 89 -1.34 -2.35 0.83
C CYS A 89 -0.72 -2.12 -0.56
N GLY A 90 -0.21 -0.92 -0.85
CA GLY A 90 0.21 -0.51 -2.20
C GLY A 90 1.21 -1.44 -2.89
N PRO A 91 2.27 -1.93 -2.21
CA PRO A 91 3.16 -2.93 -2.80
C PRO A 91 2.45 -4.25 -3.15
N HIS A 92 1.55 -4.72 -2.28
CA HIS A 92 0.78 -5.95 -2.50
C HIS A 92 -0.24 -5.79 -3.63
N GLU A 93 -0.98 -4.69 -3.66
CA GLU A 93 -1.91 -4.35 -4.74
C GLU A 93 -1.20 -4.28 -6.09
N GLY A 94 -0.02 -3.65 -6.12
CA GLY A 94 0.85 -3.62 -7.29
C GLY A 94 1.26 -5.02 -7.74
N LEU A 95 1.72 -5.88 -6.83
CA LEU A 95 2.07 -7.28 -7.13
C LEU A 95 0.86 -8.04 -7.73
N VAL A 96 -0.32 -7.95 -7.10
CA VAL A 96 -1.55 -8.58 -7.62
C VAL A 96 -1.86 -8.08 -9.02
N TYR A 97 -1.79 -6.77 -9.27
CA TYR A 97 -1.96 -6.21 -10.61
C TYR A 97 -0.93 -6.74 -11.62
N GLY A 98 0.33 -6.92 -11.20
CA GLY A 98 1.37 -7.57 -11.99
C GLY A 98 1.00 -8.99 -12.42
N THR A 99 0.42 -9.80 -11.52
CA THR A 99 -0.05 -11.16 -11.87
C THR A 99 -1.19 -11.17 -12.90
N LEU A 100 -1.88 -10.04 -13.08
CA LEU A 100 -2.95 -9.88 -14.06
C LEU A 100 -2.44 -9.42 -15.43
N ALA A 101 -1.12 -9.35 -15.66
CA ALA A 101 -0.55 -8.80 -16.90
C ALA A 101 -1.11 -9.41 -18.19
N GLY A 102 -1.35 -10.72 -18.22
CA GLY A 102 -1.95 -11.42 -19.38
C GLY A 102 -3.41 -11.08 -19.67
N TYR A 103 -4.07 -10.37 -18.76
CA TYR A 103 -5.49 -10.00 -18.82
C TYR A 103 -5.70 -8.50 -18.97
N VAL A 104 -4.67 -7.68 -18.83
CA VAL A 104 -4.77 -6.21 -18.88
C VAL A 104 -4.29 -5.71 -20.24
N ALA A 105 -5.18 -5.03 -20.97
CA ALA A 105 -4.79 -4.34 -22.19
C ALA A 105 -3.79 -3.22 -21.87
N THR A 106 -2.59 -3.30 -22.42
CA THR A 106 -1.55 -2.28 -22.28
C THR A 106 -1.36 -1.61 -23.64
N ALA A 107 -1.49 -0.29 -23.69
CA ALA A 107 -1.24 0.47 -24.91
C ALA A 107 0.26 0.48 -25.24
N ASP A 108 0.60 0.55 -26.52
CA ASP A 108 2.00 0.65 -26.95
C ASP A 108 2.70 1.86 -26.30
N GLY A 109 3.85 1.61 -25.69
CA GLY A 109 4.63 2.62 -24.97
C GLY A 109 4.12 2.96 -23.56
N ALA A 110 3.00 2.40 -23.11
CA ALA A 110 2.57 2.51 -21.72
C ALA A 110 3.31 1.50 -20.83
N PRO A 111 3.52 1.81 -19.53
CA PRO A 111 4.08 0.84 -18.59
C PRO A 111 3.18 -0.38 -18.45
N THR A 112 3.78 -1.56 -18.48
CA THR A 112 3.09 -2.84 -18.25
C THR A 112 2.68 -3.00 -16.79
N PRO A 113 1.69 -3.86 -16.48
CA PRO A 113 1.30 -4.16 -15.10
C PRO A 113 2.46 -4.64 -14.21
N LEU A 114 3.41 -5.40 -14.75
CA LEU A 114 4.63 -5.81 -14.01
C LEU A 114 5.54 -4.61 -13.71
N GLN A 115 5.70 -3.68 -14.65
CA GLN A 115 6.44 -2.43 -14.39
C GLN A 115 5.74 -1.56 -13.34
N ILE A 116 4.40 -1.50 -13.35
CA ILE A 116 3.64 -0.82 -12.30
C ILE A 116 3.83 -1.51 -10.94
N ALA A 117 3.77 -2.84 -10.88
CA ALA A 117 4.06 -3.60 -9.67
C ALA A 117 5.44 -3.28 -9.09
N ARG A 118 6.46 -3.22 -9.96
CA ARG A 118 7.83 -2.82 -9.59
C ARG A 118 7.85 -1.40 -9.03
N ASN A 119 7.20 -0.47 -9.70
CA ASN A 119 7.13 0.93 -9.30
C ASN A 119 6.47 1.12 -7.92
N ASN A 120 5.41 0.36 -7.62
CA ASN A 120 4.77 0.38 -6.31
C ASN A 120 5.73 0.01 -5.16
N HIS A 121 6.71 -0.85 -5.40
CA HIS A 121 7.75 -1.18 -4.41
C HIS A 121 8.86 -0.12 -4.40
N MET A 122 9.41 0.18 -5.58
CA MET A 122 10.55 1.09 -5.73
C MET A 122 10.25 2.51 -5.23
N ALA A 123 8.99 2.96 -5.28
CA ALA A 123 8.58 4.24 -4.72
C ALA A 123 8.87 4.36 -3.21
N PHE A 124 8.59 3.30 -2.42
CA PHE A 124 8.89 3.29 -0.98
C PHE A 124 10.40 3.21 -0.72
N PHE A 125 11.13 2.43 -1.51
CA PHE A 125 12.58 2.29 -1.36
C PHE A 125 13.32 3.58 -1.73
N ALA A 126 12.93 4.23 -2.82
CA ALA A 126 13.50 5.51 -3.26
C ALA A 126 13.26 6.65 -2.24
N LEU A 127 12.12 6.61 -1.54
CA LEU A 127 11.77 7.58 -0.51
C LEU A 127 12.13 7.10 0.91
N GLN A 128 12.88 6.01 1.07
CA GLN A 128 13.39 5.61 2.38
C GLN A 128 14.32 6.70 2.94
N ARG A 129 14.19 7.03 4.23
CA ARG A 129 15.06 8.05 4.85
C ARG A 129 16.54 7.68 4.66
N PRO A 130 17.36 8.58 4.10
CA PRO A 130 18.73 8.26 3.70
C PRO A 130 19.65 8.11 4.91
N VAL A 131 20.83 7.53 4.68
CA VAL A 131 21.91 7.52 5.68
C VAL A 131 22.25 8.96 6.07
N GLY A 132 22.49 9.20 7.36
CA GLY A 132 22.72 10.54 7.92
C GLY A 132 21.45 11.30 8.32
N HIS A 133 20.26 10.82 7.92
CA HIS A 133 19.01 11.33 8.48
C HIS A 133 18.81 10.79 9.91
N GLU A 134 18.19 11.57 10.79
CA GLU A 134 17.94 11.17 12.19
C GLU A 134 17.00 9.95 12.33
N SER A 135 16.21 9.67 11.29
CA SER A 135 15.36 8.49 11.12
C SER A 135 15.83 7.60 9.96
N ALA A 136 17.13 7.54 9.69
CA ALA A 136 17.70 6.76 8.58
C ALA A 136 17.18 5.31 8.59
N GLY A 137 16.73 4.81 7.43
CA GLY A 137 16.14 3.47 7.30
C GLY A 137 14.61 3.43 7.44
N GLN A 138 13.97 4.50 7.91
CA GLN A 138 12.51 4.58 7.94
C GLN A 138 11.92 4.59 6.53
N LEU A 139 10.98 3.68 6.25
CA LEU A 139 10.11 3.75 5.08
C LEU A 139 8.92 4.69 5.35
N PRO A 140 8.42 5.43 4.33
CA PRO A 140 7.20 6.20 4.51
C PRO A 140 5.99 5.27 4.64
N ALA A 141 5.07 5.59 5.54
CA ALA A 141 3.79 4.91 5.68
C ALA A 141 2.86 5.16 4.47
N ALA A 142 3.03 6.29 3.80
CA ALA A 142 2.26 6.64 2.61
C ALA A 142 2.99 7.63 1.71
N ILE A 143 2.76 7.53 0.41
CA ILE A 143 3.22 8.46 -0.62
C ILE A 143 1.96 9.02 -1.29
N LYS A 144 1.56 10.23 -0.88
CA LYS A 144 0.31 10.86 -1.29
C LYS A 144 0.56 11.91 -2.35
N MET A 145 -0.51 12.32 -3.02
CA MET A 145 -0.46 13.49 -3.92
C MET A 145 -0.02 14.76 -3.17
N SER A 146 -0.44 14.92 -1.92
CA SER A 146 -0.11 16.09 -1.09
C SER A 146 1.30 16.04 -0.51
N ASP A 147 1.68 14.92 0.08
CA ASP A 147 2.84 14.79 0.96
C ASP A 147 3.33 13.34 1.07
N VAL A 148 4.48 13.15 1.73
CA VAL A 148 5.01 11.82 2.08
C VAL A 148 4.91 11.66 3.60
N GLY A 149 4.26 10.59 4.05
CA GLY A 149 3.93 10.38 5.47
C GLY A 149 4.98 9.56 6.20
N TYR A 150 5.56 10.14 7.26
CA TYR A 150 6.54 9.48 8.15
C TYR A 150 6.11 9.47 9.63
N GLY A 151 4.87 9.87 9.94
CA GLY A 151 4.38 10.03 11.32
C GLY A 151 3.88 8.75 11.98
N GLN A 152 3.95 7.62 11.29
CA GLN A 152 3.55 6.30 11.72
C GLN A 152 4.28 5.26 10.86
N ILE A 153 4.14 3.97 11.17
CA ILE A 153 4.71 2.88 10.35
C ILE A 153 3.69 2.20 9.43
N GLN A 154 2.41 2.19 9.81
CA GLN A 154 1.27 1.69 9.01
C GLN A 154 1.59 0.44 8.17
N MET A 155 1.72 -0.70 8.83
CA MET A 155 2.08 -1.98 8.19
C MET A 155 0.97 -3.03 8.32
N VAL A 156 0.67 -3.71 7.20
CA VAL A 156 -0.24 -4.87 7.16
C VAL A 156 0.42 -6.01 6.38
N VAL A 157 0.76 -5.80 5.11
CA VAL A 157 1.46 -6.80 4.28
C VAL A 157 2.98 -6.59 4.33
N PRO A 158 3.81 -7.65 4.43
CA PRO A 158 5.26 -7.49 4.46
C PRO A 158 5.81 -7.06 3.10
N ILE A 159 6.26 -5.81 2.97
CA ILE A 159 6.84 -5.28 1.73
C ILE A 159 8.04 -6.09 1.21
N ALA A 160 8.84 -6.68 2.12
CA ALA A 160 9.94 -7.56 1.73
C ALA A 160 9.40 -8.85 1.05
N ALA A 161 8.33 -9.45 1.58
CA ALA A 161 7.76 -10.65 1.00
C ALA A 161 7.17 -10.40 -0.38
N THR A 162 6.46 -9.29 -0.58
CA THR A 162 5.90 -8.96 -1.90
C THR A 162 6.98 -8.56 -2.90
N ALA A 163 8.05 -7.90 -2.46
CA ALA A 163 9.20 -7.59 -3.31
C ALA A 163 9.97 -8.86 -3.73
N TRP A 164 10.13 -9.81 -2.80
CA TRP A 164 10.73 -11.12 -3.09
C TRP A 164 9.93 -11.85 -4.16
N GLU A 165 8.62 -12.03 -3.94
CA GLU A 165 7.73 -12.69 -4.90
C GLU A 165 7.76 -12.00 -6.27
N LEU A 166 7.73 -10.67 -6.30
CA LEU A 166 7.81 -9.92 -7.55
C LEU A 166 9.14 -10.14 -8.26
N SER A 167 10.27 -10.10 -7.54
CA SER A 167 11.59 -10.33 -8.14
C SER A 167 11.71 -11.73 -8.75
N GLN A 168 11.10 -12.74 -8.14
CA GLN A 168 11.04 -14.09 -8.67
C GLN A 168 10.14 -14.19 -9.90
N LEU A 169 9.02 -13.46 -9.90
CA LEU A 169 8.09 -13.41 -11.03
C LEU A 169 8.72 -12.75 -12.26
N THR A 170 9.56 -11.73 -12.07
CA THR A 170 10.13 -10.93 -13.16
C THR A 170 11.57 -11.28 -13.52
N GLY A 171 12.31 -11.96 -12.64
CA GLY A 171 13.77 -12.12 -12.75
C GLY A 171 14.53 -10.79 -12.63
N ASP A 172 13.99 -9.84 -11.88
CA ASP A 172 14.55 -8.48 -11.75
C ASP A 172 15.59 -8.40 -10.62
N ASP A 173 16.86 -8.56 -10.97
CA ASP A 173 17.99 -8.51 -10.04
C ASP A 173 18.12 -7.13 -9.34
N GLU A 174 17.80 -6.04 -10.04
CA GLU A 174 17.89 -4.69 -9.46
C GLU A 174 16.84 -4.52 -8.35
N LEU A 175 15.62 -5.00 -8.59
CA LEU A 175 14.57 -5.03 -7.58
C LEU A 175 15.00 -5.89 -6.39
N LEU A 176 15.55 -7.09 -6.62
CA LEU A 176 15.98 -7.98 -5.55
C LEU A 176 17.04 -7.32 -4.65
N VAL A 177 18.10 -6.78 -5.23
CA VAL A 177 19.20 -6.14 -4.49
C VAL A 177 18.70 -4.90 -3.74
N THR A 178 17.89 -4.07 -4.39
CA THR A 178 17.33 -2.85 -3.79
C THR A 178 16.39 -3.20 -2.64
N ALA A 179 15.49 -4.17 -2.84
CA ALA A 179 14.53 -4.61 -1.84
C ALA A 179 15.23 -5.19 -0.62
N TYR A 180 16.22 -6.07 -0.80
CA TYR A 180 17.00 -6.62 0.31
C TYR A 180 17.67 -5.49 1.11
N THR A 181 18.34 -4.56 0.43
CA THR A 181 19.04 -3.45 1.09
C THR A 181 18.08 -2.54 1.86
N ALA A 182 16.98 -2.12 1.23
CA ALA A 182 16.00 -1.23 1.84
C ALA A 182 15.25 -1.91 3.00
N CYS A 183 14.84 -3.17 2.83
CA CYS A 183 14.09 -3.91 3.84
C CYS A 183 14.96 -4.30 5.04
N SER A 184 16.25 -4.62 4.85
CA SER A 184 17.18 -4.84 5.96
C SER A 184 17.37 -3.58 6.80
N ARG A 185 17.48 -2.40 6.16
CA ARG A 185 17.53 -1.10 6.86
C ARG A 185 16.22 -0.80 7.59
N TRP A 186 15.09 -1.20 7.02
CA TRP A 186 13.79 -1.04 7.66
C TRP A 186 13.63 -1.93 8.89
N ASP A 187 14.02 -3.21 8.81
CA ASP A 187 14.00 -4.11 9.97
C ASP A 187 14.92 -3.59 11.09
N ALA A 188 16.13 -3.14 10.75
CA ALA A 188 17.04 -2.53 11.72
C ALA A 188 16.41 -1.30 12.39
N TRP A 189 15.74 -0.43 11.62
CA TRP A 189 15.02 0.73 12.17
C TRP A 189 13.89 0.31 13.12
N LEU A 190 13.10 -0.71 12.74
CA LEU A 190 12.02 -1.24 13.60
C LEU A 190 12.57 -1.84 14.89
N ARG A 191 13.67 -2.58 14.84
CA ARG A 191 14.33 -3.14 16.04
C ARG A 191 14.86 -2.06 16.97
N GLU A 192 15.32 -0.94 16.42
CA GLU A 192 15.83 0.17 17.21
C GLU A 192 14.68 0.95 17.85
N TYR A 193 13.72 1.41 17.05
CA TYR A 193 12.72 2.38 17.48
C TYR A 193 11.38 1.78 17.88
N ARG A 194 11.04 0.56 17.42
CA ARG A 194 9.75 -0.12 17.65
C ARG A 194 9.90 -1.44 18.40
N ASP A 195 11.04 -1.66 19.06
CA ASP A 195 11.23 -2.68 20.07
C ASP A 195 12.03 -2.06 21.23
N THR A 196 11.47 -1.02 21.84
CA THR A 196 12.16 -0.21 22.87
C THR A 196 12.40 -1.02 24.14
N ARG A 197 11.51 -1.97 24.44
CA ARG A 197 11.62 -2.90 25.58
C ARG A 197 12.43 -4.17 25.27
N LYS A 198 12.94 -4.34 24.05
CA LYS A 198 13.76 -5.50 23.62
C LYS A 198 13.08 -6.86 23.86
N THR A 199 11.81 -6.92 23.52
CA THR A 199 10.97 -8.13 23.62
C THR A 199 11.07 -9.01 22.38
N GLY A 200 11.61 -8.49 21.27
CA GLY A 200 11.58 -9.14 19.96
C GLY A 200 10.25 -8.97 19.21
N LEU A 201 9.26 -8.32 19.82
CA LEU A 201 7.97 -8.00 19.22
C LEU A 201 7.90 -6.52 18.84
N VAL A 202 7.04 -6.20 17.86
CA VAL A 202 6.87 -4.83 17.38
C VAL A 202 5.90 -4.05 18.26
N GLU A 203 6.30 -2.83 18.59
CA GLU A 203 5.56 -1.88 19.40
C GLU A 203 4.82 -0.86 18.54
N GLY A 204 3.50 -0.79 18.73
CA GLY A 204 2.69 0.30 18.20
C GLY A 204 2.65 1.48 19.17
N PHE A 205 2.77 2.67 18.61
CA PHE A 205 2.83 3.97 19.30
C PHE A 205 1.61 4.84 18.97
N CYS A 206 0.93 4.61 17.84
CA CYS A 206 -0.28 5.33 17.46
C CYS A 206 -1.27 4.44 16.71
N THR A 207 -2.53 4.89 16.61
CA THR A 207 -3.62 4.13 15.97
C THR A 207 -3.33 3.72 14.53
N TYR A 208 -2.72 4.60 13.74
CA TYR A 208 -2.41 4.32 12.33
C TYR A 208 -1.24 3.36 12.13
N ASP A 209 -0.52 2.95 13.17
CA ASP A 209 0.63 2.04 12.98
C ASP A 209 0.21 0.69 12.38
N THR A 210 -1.03 0.26 12.60
CA THR A 210 -1.50 -1.07 12.19
C THR A 210 -2.43 -1.09 10.98
N GLY A 211 -2.80 0.07 10.43
CA GLY A 211 -3.82 0.13 9.37
C GLY A 211 -5.25 -0.22 9.82
N HIS A 212 -5.45 -0.42 11.12
CA HIS A 212 -6.73 -0.84 11.71
C HIS A 212 -7.34 0.33 12.48
N ASP A 213 -7.58 1.42 11.78
CA ASP A 213 -7.83 2.76 12.35
C ASP A 213 -9.00 2.79 13.35
N ASN A 214 -10.04 2.00 13.06
CA ASN A 214 -11.24 1.94 13.90
C ASN A 214 -11.24 0.74 14.87
N SER A 215 -10.09 0.10 15.06
CA SER A 215 -9.98 -1.02 16.00
C SER A 215 -10.22 -0.54 17.42
N PRO A 216 -11.10 -1.19 18.20
CA PRO A 216 -11.34 -0.82 19.60
C PRO A 216 -10.09 -0.95 20.46
N ARG A 217 -9.09 -1.73 20.00
CA ARG A 217 -7.77 -1.78 20.64
C ARG A 217 -7.24 -0.36 20.85
N TRP A 218 -7.36 0.53 19.86
CA TRP A 218 -6.77 1.86 19.83
C TRP A 218 -7.62 2.98 20.44
N ALA A 219 -8.70 2.65 21.16
CA ALA A 219 -9.56 3.65 21.79
C ALA A 219 -8.76 4.59 22.71
N GLY A 220 -8.95 5.90 22.51
CA GLY A 220 -8.27 6.96 23.26
C GLY A 220 -6.81 7.22 22.87
N ILE A 221 -6.30 6.58 21.81
CA ILE A 221 -4.93 6.76 21.33
C ILE A 221 -4.92 7.71 20.13
N PRO A 222 -3.96 8.66 20.05
CA PRO A 222 -3.80 9.52 18.89
C PRO A 222 -3.57 8.74 17.60
N ASN A 223 -4.05 9.30 16.50
CA ASN A 223 -3.92 8.68 15.19
C ASN A 223 -2.48 8.57 14.70
N ARG A 224 -1.65 9.59 14.99
CA ARG A 224 -0.24 9.65 14.60
C ARG A 224 0.67 9.79 15.81
N CYS A 225 1.94 9.45 15.66
CA CYS A 225 2.95 9.67 16.68
C CYS A 225 3.17 11.19 16.92
N PRO A 226 3.63 11.59 18.12
CA PRO A 226 3.94 12.99 18.44
C PRO A 226 4.85 13.65 17.40
N ASP A 227 4.59 14.91 17.09
CA ASP A 227 5.33 15.75 16.14
C ASP A 227 5.42 15.19 14.71
N GLY A 228 4.61 14.18 14.37
CA GLY A 228 4.73 13.48 13.09
C GLY A 228 6.02 12.66 12.98
N ASP A 229 6.57 12.23 14.11
CA ASP A 229 7.79 11.43 14.19
C ASP A 229 7.47 10.01 14.68
N ALA A 230 7.54 9.03 13.78
CA ALA A 230 7.25 7.64 14.10
C ALA A 230 8.20 7.02 15.13
N ARG A 231 9.29 7.67 15.55
CA ARG A 231 10.17 7.18 16.62
C ARG A 231 9.63 7.50 18.01
N LYS A 232 8.74 8.48 18.12
CA LYS A 232 8.27 9.00 19.42
C LYS A 232 7.07 8.21 19.92
N CYS A 233 7.25 7.48 21.01
CA CYS A 233 6.15 6.89 21.75
C CYS A 233 5.42 7.99 22.55
N PRO A 234 4.08 8.11 22.46
CA PRO A 234 3.37 9.12 23.24
C PRO A 234 3.44 8.79 24.75
N PRO A 235 3.49 9.80 25.64
CA PRO A 235 3.57 9.60 27.09
C PRO A 235 2.21 9.22 27.70
N ILE A 236 1.62 8.14 27.19
CA ILE A 236 0.32 7.59 27.63
C ILE A 236 0.62 6.31 28.41
N ALA A 237 0.02 6.14 29.58
CA ALA A 237 0.32 5.02 30.49
C ALA A 237 0.13 3.61 29.87
N THR A 238 -0.70 3.48 28.84
CA THR A 238 -0.93 2.20 28.13
C THR A 238 -0.03 1.99 26.91
N MET A 239 1.01 2.81 26.73
CA MET A 239 1.98 2.74 25.64
C MET A 239 3.40 2.42 26.15
N PRO A 240 4.23 1.78 25.31
CA PRO A 240 3.91 1.24 24.00
C PRO A 240 3.13 -0.09 24.07
N ARG A 241 2.35 -0.38 23.02
CA ARG A 241 1.59 -1.63 22.93
C ARG A 241 2.31 -2.66 22.08
N LEU A 242 2.43 -3.88 22.58
CA LEU A 242 2.90 -5.01 21.76
C LEU A 242 1.80 -5.36 20.76
N CYS A 243 2.12 -5.31 19.47
CA CYS A 243 1.17 -5.52 18.39
C CYS A 243 1.47 -6.86 17.70
N PRO A 244 0.65 -7.91 17.93
CA PRO A 244 0.89 -9.22 17.33
C PRO A 244 0.75 -9.20 15.81
N ASP A 245 -0.14 -8.38 15.28
CA ASP A 245 -0.32 -8.12 13.84
C ASP A 245 0.95 -7.54 13.22
N LEU A 246 1.50 -6.47 13.78
CA LEU A 246 2.77 -5.90 13.31
C LEU A 246 3.94 -6.87 13.44
N SER A 247 3.97 -7.63 14.54
CA SER A 247 5.00 -8.63 14.78
C SER A 247 4.93 -9.76 13.76
N ALA A 248 3.73 -10.19 13.37
CA ALA A 248 3.53 -11.17 12.31
C ALA A 248 3.97 -10.64 10.94
N THR A 249 3.65 -9.38 10.62
CA THR A 249 4.13 -8.72 9.39
C THR A 249 5.65 -8.67 9.34
N VAL A 250 6.31 -8.30 10.45
CA VAL A 250 7.78 -8.28 10.54
C VAL A 250 8.39 -9.67 10.47
N PHE A 251 7.77 -10.68 11.09
CA PHE A 251 8.20 -12.07 10.95
C PHE A 251 8.19 -12.51 9.48
N GLY A 252 7.09 -12.26 8.76
CA GLY A 252 7.00 -12.54 7.33
C GLY A 252 8.06 -11.80 6.51
N ALA A 253 8.35 -10.54 6.86
CA ALA A 253 9.40 -9.77 6.21
C ALA A 253 10.79 -10.36 6.44
N ARG A 254 11.09 -10.83 7.67
CA ARG A 254 12.37 -11.46 8.01
C ARG A 254 12.58 -12.80 7.31
N MET A 255 11.52 -13.60 7.16
CA MET A 255 11.58 -14.83 6.36
C MET A 255 11.95 -14.51 4.91
N ALA A 256 11.28 -13.53 4.30
CA ALA A 256 11.62 -13.10 2.94
C ALA A 256 13.04 -12.53 2.84
N LEU A 257 13.52 -11.78 3.83
CA LEU A 257 14.90 -11.28 3.87
C LEU A 257 15.92 -12.42 3.92
N ALA A 258 15.65 -13.51 4.64
CA ALA A 258 16.51 -14.68 4.67
C ALA A 258 16.56 -15.39 3.31
N ASP A 259 15.42 -15.50 2.62
CA ASP A 259 15.35 -16.05 1.26
C ASP A 259 16.11 -15.16 0.26
N MET A 260 15.91 -13.84 0.32
CA MET A 260 16.65 -12.88 -0.49
C MET A 260 18.16 -12.95 -0.22
N ALA A 261 18.57 -13.03 1.05
CA ALA A 261 19.97 -13.14 1.42
C ALA A 261 20.60 -14.40 0.81
N THR A 262 19.90 -15.53 0.90
CA THR A 262 20.33 -16.79 0.28
C THR A 262 20.48 -16.64 -1.24
N ALA A 263 19.49 -16.07 -1.92
CA ALA A 263 19.54 -15.84 -3.37
C ALA A 263 20.67 -14.91 -3.80
N LEU A 264 21.05 -13.96 -2.93
CA LEU A 264 22.15 -13.01 -3.15
C LEU A 264 23.53 -13.52 -2.68
N GLY A 265 23.62 -14.75 -2.18
CA GLY A 265 24.87 -15.30 -1.64
C GLY A 265 25.33 -14.67 -0.32
N LYS A 266 24.39 -14.16 0.47
CA LYS A 266 24.57 -13.48 1.77
C LYS A 266 23.98 -14.27 2.95
N GLY A 267 23.84 -15.58 2.82
CA GLY A 267 23.17 -16.41 3.84
C GLY A 267 23.84 -16.46 5.22
N ASP A 268 25.05 -15.91 5.35
CA ASP A 268 25.82 -15.85 6.59
C ASP A 268 25.63 -14.53 7.38
N GLU A 269 24.87 -13.56 6.84
CA GLU A 269 24.49 -12.28 7.47
C GLU A 269 23.11 -12.35 8.15
#